data_AF-A0A4Q6G3Z8-F1
#
_entry.id   AF-A0A4Q6G3Z8-F1
#
_cell.length_a   1.000
_cell.length_b   1.000
_cell.length_c   1.000
_cell.angle_alpha   90.00
_cell.angle_beta   90.00
_cell.angle_gamma   90.00
#
_symmetry.space_group_name_H-M   'P 1'
#
loop_
_entity.id
_entity.type
_entity.pdbx_description
1 polymer ?
#
loop_
_entity_poly.entity_id
_entity_poly.type
_entity_poly.pdbx_seq_one_letter_code
_entity_poly.pdbx_strand_id
1 'polypeptide(L)'
;MRQGLARLCLALAIALGMAAPLPAQDQRDAEKKLQRLRGELKSIAQERRKLETARGEAARKLRQADEQVGQSSRSLTETEASLRAEQAELARLQQRRDAMRGAMRKQRAELAALLRAAYQLGGAAPLKVLLSQDRVADANRALAYHRYVQADRAQRIRALGEELATLDRVEREIVARRAQLDQTLARQRSTVAVLARDRKANAELTADLEKRYRDRAAREKALGQDARSLERLLANLRAAAARAEAERRAEARRAAARAAAEKAAAAKAASASASTRTPGDKPAPVRPKPPVVAASAPALRVGGLGWPLSGNLLARFGGRMPDGRSSSGVLIGAPGGSTVTAVADGSVVFSEWMTGYGLILIVDHGNGYMSLYA
;
A
#
# COMPACT_ATOMS: atom_id res chain seq x y z
N MET A 1 -72.28 -35.19 -8.03
CA MET A 1 -71.59 -36.49 -7.80
C MET A 1 -70.83 -36.39 -6.48
N ARG A 2 -70.93 -37.34 -5.52
CA ARG A 2 -70.33 -38.69 -5.48
C ARG A 2 -68.80 -38.66 -5.68
N GLN A 3 -67.92 -39.21 -4.84
CA GLN A 3 -67.89 -39.75 -3.45
C GLN A 3 -66.39 -39.62 -3.00
N GLY A 4 -65.93 -39.76 -1.75
CA GLY A 4 -66.56 -40.03 -0.46
C GLY A 4 -65.46 -40.11 0.63
N LEU A 5 -65.81 -39.95 1.90
CA LEU A 5 -64.85 -39.97 3.03
C LEU A 5 -64.52 -41.39 3.53
N ALA A 6 -63.37 -41.47 4.22
CA ALA A 6 -62.98 -42.50 5.20
C ALA A 6 -62.77 -43.96 4.74
N ARG A 7 -61.60 -44.50 5.11
CA ARG A 7 -61.53 -45.79 5.84
C ARG A 7 -60.34 -45.80 6.80
N LEU A 8 -60.66 -45.98 8.07
CA LEU A 8 -59.73 -46.15 9.19
C LEU A 8 -59.53 -47.66 9.46
N CYS A 9 -58.52 -47.98 10.27
CA CYS A 9 -58.37 -49.24 11.03
C CYS A 9 -57.86 -50.52 10.31
N LEU A 10 -56.85 -51.09 11.00
CA LEU A 10 -56.65 -52.51 11.31
C LEU A 10 -55.98 -53.45 10.28
N ALA A 11 -54.66 -53.60 10.43
CA ALA A 11 -53.94 -54.86 10.24
C ALA A 11 -52.67 -54.91 11.12
N LEU A 12 -52.82 -55.24 12.41
CA LEU A 12 -51.69 -55.57 13.28
C LEU A 12 -51.23 -56.99 12.97
N ALA A 13 -50.08 -57.14 12.30
CA ALA A 13 -49.49 -58.45 11.98
C ALA A 13 -48.04 -58.52 12.45
N ILE A 14 -47.80 -59.21 13.57
CA ILE A 14 -46.47 -59.40 14.14
C ILE A 14 -45.74 -60.52 13.37
N ALA A 15 -44.84 -60.14 12.47
CA ALA A 15 -43.89 -61.05 11.83
C ALA A 15 -42.59 -61.11 12.65
N LEU A 16 -42.55 -61.96 13.68
CA LEU A 16 -41.38 -62.15 14.54
C LEU A 16 -40.30 -62.95 13.80
N GLY A 17 -39.32 -62.29 13.17
CA GLY A 17 -38.30 -62.98 12.38
C GLY A 17 -37.01 -62.19 12.12
N MET A 18 -35.88 -62.82 12.47
CA MET A 18 -34.49 -62.50 12.08
C MET A 18 -33.95 -61.07 12.35
N ALA A 19 -33.15 -60.95 13.40
CA ALA A 19 -32.23 -59.83 13.59
C ALA A 19 -31.03 -59.92 12.61
N ALA A 20 -31.08 -59.17 11.51
CA ALA A 20 -30.01 -59.10 10.52
C ALA A 20 -28.93 -58.03 10.88
N PRO A 21 -27.62 -58.33 10.77
CA PRO A 21 -26.55 -57.42 11.22
C PRO A 21 -26.08 -56.46 10.13
N LEU A 22 -26.61 -55.23 10.10
CA LEU A 22 -26.25 -54.20 9.10
C LEU A 22 -25.06 -53.24 9.36
N PRO A 23 -24.36 -53.17 10.52
CA PRO A 23 -23.40 -52.07 10.77
C PRO A 23 -22.10 -52.12 9.96
N ALA A 24 -21.80 -53.22 9.25
CA ALA A 24 -20.52 -53.44 8.58
C ALA A 24 -20.37 -52.70 7.23
N GLN A 25 -21.48 -52.33 6.58
CA GLN A 25 -21.45 -51.75 5.23
C GLN A 25 -21.21 -50.23 5.27
N ASP A 26 -21.95 -49.51 6.12
CA ASP A 26 -21.76 -48.06 6.34
C ASP A 26 -20.33 -47.70 6.77
N GLN A 27 -19.69 -48.51 7.63
CA GLN A 27 -18.33 -48.24 8.08
C GLN A 27 -17.34 -48.23 6.90
N ARG A 28 -17.45 -49.20 5.97
CA ARG A 28 -16.57 -49.29 4.80
C ARG A 28 -16.76 -48.13 3.83
N ASP A 29 -17.99 -47.66 3.63
CA ASP A 29 -18.26 -46.53 2.74
C ASP A 29 -17.95 -45.17 3.38
N ALA A 30 -18.07 -45.04 4.70
CA ALA A 30 -17.53 -43.91 5.46
C ALA A 30 -15.98 -43.87 5.42
N GLU A 31 -15.29 -45.01 5.50
CA GLU A 31 -13.83 -45.10 5.31
C GLU A 31 -13.40 -44.68 3.90
N LYS A 32 -14.08 -45.13 2.84
CA LYS A 32 -13.84 -44.67 1.46
C LYS A 32 -14.07 -43.15 1.30
N LYS A 33 -15.16 -42.62 1.88
CA LYS A 33 -15.45 -41.17 1.87
C LYS A 33 -14.33 -40.38 2.56
N LEU A 34 -13.84 -40.85 3.71
CA LEU A 34 -12.72 -40.23 4.41
C LEU A 34 -11.42 -40.27 3.59
N GLN A 35 -11.13 -41.37 2.89
CA GLN A 35 -9.95 -41.48 2.03
C GLN A 35 -10.00 -40.49 0.84
N ARG A 36 -11.18 -40.31 0.22
CA ARG A 36 -11.41 -39.29 -0.81
C ARG A 36 -11.22 -37.87 -0.27
N LEU A 37 -11.85 -37.53 0.85
CA LEU A 37 -11.70 -36.24 1.54
C LEU A 37 -10.24 -35.90 1.86
N ARG A 38 -9.47 -36.87 2.37
CA ARG A 38 -8.02 -36.71 2.65
C ARG A 38 -7.22 -36.48 1.35
N GLY A 39 -7.61 -37.09 0.24
CA GLY A 39 -7.02 -36.85 -1.08
C GLY A 39 -7.30 -35.44 -1.62
N GLU A 40 -8.56 -34.99 -1.58
CA GLU A 40 -8.95 -33.63 -1.96
C GLU A 40 -8.26 -32.57 -1.10
N LEU A 41 -8.22 -32.76 0.22
CA LEU A 41 -7.55 -31.84 1.16
C LEU A 41 -6.05 -31.74 0.84
N LYS A 42 -5.36 -32.87 0.56
CA LYS A 42 -3.96 -32.85 0.13
C LYS A 42 -3.76 -32.06 -1.17
N SER A 43 -4.66 -32.20 -2.14
CA SER A 43 -4.59 -31.46 -3.41
C SER A 43 -4.80 -29.96 -3.20
N ILE A 44 -5.85 -29.56 -2.47
CA ILE A 44 -6.16 -28.15 -2.19
C ILE A 44 -5.07 -27.50 -1.35
N ALA A 45 -4.46 -28.21 -0.39
CA ALA A 45 -3.32 -27.71 0.36
C ALA A 45 -2.07 -27.48 -0.53
N GLN A 46 -1.85 -28.31 -1.56
CA GLN A 46 -0.79 -28.09 -2.55
C GLN A 46 -1.10 -26.90 -3.47
N GLU A 47 -2.35 -26.75 -3.94
CA GLU A 47 -2.78 -25.57 -4.70
C GLU A 47 -2.65 -24.29 -3.88
N ARG A 48 -3.08 -24.29 -2.62
CA ARG A 48 -2.98 -23.13 -1.72
C ARG A 48 -1.53 -22.71 -1.52
N ARG A 49 -0.61 -23.65 -1.32
CA ARG A 49 0.85 -23.35 -1.24
C ARG A 49 1.38 -22.73 -2.54
N LYS A 50 0.95 -23.22 -3.72
CA LYS A 50 1.33 -22.60 -5.01
C LYS A 50 0.80 -21.17 -5.13
N LEU A 51 -0.46 -20.93 -4.75
CA LEU A 51 -1.07 -19.59 -4.73
C LEU A 51 -0.38 -18.67 -3.70
N GLU A 52 0.05 -19.21 -2.56
CA GLU A 52 0.77 -18.46 -1.52
C GLU A 52 2.12 -17.94 -2.02
N THR A 53 2.90 -18.77 -2.70
CA THR A 53 4.15 -18.37 -3.37
C THR A 53 3.88 -17.35 -4.49
N ALA A 54 2.92 -17.63 -5.38
CA ALA A 54 2.58 -16.75 -6.50
C ALA A 54 2.10 -15.36 -6.03
N ARG A 55 1.29 -15.29 -4.98
CA ARG A 55 0.89 -14.04 -4.33
C ARG A 55 2.10 -13.30 -3.75
N GLY A 56 3.03 -14.02 -3.12
CA GLY A 56 4.29 -13.45 -2.61
C GLY A 56 5.17 -12.86 -3.72
N GLU A 57 5.21 -13.48 -4.89
CA GLU A 57 5.91 -12.95 -6.07
C GLU A 57 5.19 -11.75 -6.69
N ALA A 58 3.87 -11.80 -6.84
CA ALA A 58 3.06 -10.70 -7.35
C ALA A 58 3.16 -9.45 -6.45
N ALA A 59 3.12 -9.64 -5.12
CA ALA A 59 3.33 -8.57 -4.15
C ALA A 59 4.74 -7.95 -4.23
N ARG A 60 5.79 -8.74 -4.49
CA ARG A 60 7.15 -8.22 -4.71
C ARG A 60 7.25 -7.42 -6.02
N LYS A 61 6.61 -7.87 -7.10
CA LYS A 61 6.54 -7.14 -8.36
C LYS A 61 5.74 -5.83 -8.23
N LEU A 62 4.65 -5.84 -7.47
CA LEU A 62 3.86 -4.64 -7.18
C LEU A 62 4.66 -3.61 -6.37
N ARG A 63 5.39 -4.04 -5.33
CA ARG A 63 6.35 -3.18 -4.60
C ARG A 63 7.33 -2.50 -5.57
N GLN A 64 8.01 -3.29 -6.40
CA GLN A 64 9.01 -2.76 -7.34
C GLN A 64 8.39 -1.77 -8.34
N ALA A 65 7.17 -2.00 -8.80
CA ALA A 65 6.44 -1.06 -9.66
C ALA A 65 6.04 0.23 -8.90
N ASP A 66 5.52 0.14 -7.68
CA ASP A 66 5.21 1.31 -6.83
C ASP A 66 6.47 2.17 -6.58
N GLU A 67 7.60 1.53 -6.24
CA GLU A 67 8.90 2.17 -5.99
C GLU A 67 9.44 2.86 -7.26
N GLN A 68 9.38 2.20 -8.42
CA GLN A 68 9.80 2.77 -9.70
C GLN A 68 8.91 3.94 -10.15
N VAL A 69 7.58 3.85 -9.95
CA VAL A 69 6.66 4.98 -10.19
C VAL A 69 7.01 6.16 -9.28
N GLY A 70 7.24 5.92 -7.99
CA GLY A 70 7.61 6.96 -7.02
C GLY A 70 8.92 7.66 -7.36
N GLN A 71 9.97 6.91 -7.69
CA GLN A 71 11.28 7.46 -8.10
C GLN A 71 11.16 8.27 -9.41
N SER A 72 10.49 7.72 -10.43
CA SER A 72 10.31 8.38 -11.72
C SER A 72 9.49 9.68 -11.61
N SER A 73 8.49 9.70 -10.73
CA SER A 73 7.64 10.88 -10.51
C SER A 73 8.36 12.02 -9.79
N ARG A 74 9.29 11.71 -8.87
CA ARG A 74 10.18 12.71 -8.25
C ARG A 74 11.13 13.32 -9.28
N SER A 75 11.81 12.49 -10.07
CA SER A 75 12.72 12.96 -11.13
C SER A 75 11.99 13.81 -12.19
N LEU A 76 10.74 13.49 -12.52
CA LEU A 76 9.89 14.32 -13.38
C LEU A 76 9.60 15.69 -12.75
N THR A 77 9.23 15.76 -11.47
CA THR A 77 8.93 17.05 -10.81
C THR A 77 10.18 17.91 -10.59
N GLU A 78 11.34 17.31 -10.35
CA GLU A 78 12.66 17.97 -10.35
C GLU A 78 13.00 18.56 -11.73
N THR A 79 12.70 17.81 -12.80
CA THR A 79 12.89 18.25 -14.19
C THR A 79 11.94 19.40 -14.55
N GLU A 80 10.67 19.33 -14.11
CA GLU A 80 9.67 20.39 -14.25
C GLU A 80 9.99 21.65 -13.43
N ALA A 81 10.67 21.53 -12.29
CA ALA A 81 11.19 22.67 -11.53
C ALA A 81 12.37 23.33 -12.26
N SER A 82 13.33 22.52 -12.72
CA SER A 82 14.52 22.98 -13.47
C SER A 82 14.14 23.69 -14.77
N LEU A 83 13.17 23.15 -15.51
CA LEU A 83 12.63 23.74 -16.73
C LEU A 83 11.99 25.12 -16.49
N ARG A 84 11.26 25.29 -15.36
CA ARG A 84 10.69 26.59 -14.97
C ARG A 84 11.74 27.61 -14.55
N ALA A 85 12.82 27.17 -13.90
CA ALA A 85 13.94 28.04 -13.52
C ALA A 85 14.68 28.58 -14.75
N GLU A 86 15.06 27.72 -15.71
CA GLU A 86 15.71 28.13 -16.98
C GLU A 86 14.80 29.05 -17.81
N GLN A 87 13.47 28.86 -17.78
CA GLN A 87 12.52 29.78 -18.43
C GLN A 87 12.48 31.18 -17.78
N ALA A 88 12.52 31.25 -16.44
CA ALA A 88 12.53 32.51 -15.71
C ALA A 88 13.84 33.30 -15.90
N GLU A 89 14.98 32.60 -15.92
CA GLU A 89 16.28 33.24 -16.14
C GLU A 89 16.47 33.67 -17.61
N LEU A 90 15.98 32.89 -18.57
CA LEU A 90 15.94 33.32 -19.98
C LEU A 90 15.16 34.64 -20.15
N ALA A 91 14.01 34.79 -19.48
CA ALA A 91 13.23 36.02 -19.53
C ALA A 91 13.97 37.23 -18.92
N ARG A 92 14.71 37.04 -17.82
CA ARG A 92 15.58 38.07 -17.21
C ARG A 92 16.72 38.49 -18.12
N LEU A 93 17.39 37.53 -18.76
CA LEU A 93 18.50 37.80 -19.68
C LEU A 93 18.00 38.57 -20.90
N GLN A 94 16.85 38.19 -21.47
CA GLN A 94 16.22 38.92 -22.57
C GLN A 94 15.91 40.38 -22.19
N GLN A 95 15.36 40.61 -20.99
CA GLN A 95 15.10 41.95 -20.47
C GLN A 95 16.40 42.77 -20.31
N ARG A 96 17.47 42.18 -19.76
CA ARG A 96 18.80 42.82 -19.61
C ARG A 96 19.42 43.15 -20.96
N ARG A 97 19.40 42.20 -21.90
CA ARG A 97 19.87 42.32 -23.29
C ARG A 97 19.17 43.48 -24.01
N ASP A 98 17.84 43.57 -23.89
CA ASP A 98 17.08 44.59 -24.62
C ASP A 98 17.20 45.98 -23.98
N ALA A 99 17.40 46.05 -22.66
CA ALA A 99 17.82 47.28 -21.97
C ALA A 99 19.21 47.75 -22.44
N MET A 100 20.21 46.85 -22.56
CA MET A 100 21.54 47.18 -23.08
C MET A 100 21.53 47.58 -24.56
N ARG A 101 20.73 46.90 -25.40
CA ARG A 101 20.47 47.33 -26.78
C ARG A 101 19.84 48.73 -26.82
N GLY A 102 18.96 49.06 -25.87
CA GLY A 102 18.43 50.41 -25.66
C GLY A 102 19.51 51.44 -25.30
N ALA A 103 20.39 51.13 -24.34
CA ALA A 103 21.50 51.99 -23.94
C ALA A 103 22.49 52.23 -25.09
N MET A 104 22.86 51.18 -25.84
CA MET A 104 23.73 51.28 -27.01
C MET A 104 23.10 52.14 -28.12
N ARG A 105 21.77 52.04 -28.36
CA ARG A 105 21.07 52.93 -29.30
C ARG A 105 21.16 54.40 -28.88
N LYS A 106 20.96 54.72 -27.58
CA LYS A 106 21.10 56.09 -27.05
C LYS A 106 22.52 56.64 -27.27
N GLN A 107 23.54 55.88 -26.86
CA GLN A 107 24.95 56.30 -27.02
C GLN A 107 25.37 56.49 -28.49
N ARG A 108 24.89 55.65 -29.40
CA ARG A 108 25.11 55.83 -30.85
C ARG A 108 24.38 57.07 -31.39
N ALA A 109 23.17 57.38 -30.92
CA ALA A 109 22.43 58.57 -31.32
C ALA A 109 23.09 59.87 -30.83
N GLU A 110 23.57 59.89 -29.57
CA GLU A 110 24.38 61.00 -29.03
C GLU A 110 25.63 61.23 -29.86
N LEU A 111 26.40 60.17 -30.15
CA LEU A 111 27.62 60.26 -30.97
C LEU A 111 27.31 60.76 -32.39
N ALA A 112 26.23 60.27 -33.02
CA ALA A 112 25.79 60.74 -34.33
C ALA A 112 25.27 62.19 -34.33
N ALA A 113 24.78 62.71 -33.21
CA ALA A 113 24.47 64.14 -33.06
C ALA A 113 25.76 64.98 -32.95
N LEU A 114 26.71 64.56 -32.10
CA LEU A 114 28.00 65.24 -31.92
C LEU A 114 28.82 65.28 -33.23
N LEU A 115 28.88 64.17 -33.96
CA LEU A 115 29.58 64.10 -35.26
C LEU A 115 28.93 65.01 -36.32
N ARG A 116 27.59 65.11 -36.36
CA ARG A 116 26.90 66.03 -37.27
C ARG A 116 27.15 67.50 -36.91
N ALA A 117 27.13 67.85 -35.62
CA ALA A 117 27.46 69.20 -35.17
C ALA A 117 28.92 69.57 -35.49
N ALA A 118 29.87 68.67 -35.24
CA ALA A 118 31.28 68.86 -35.60
C ALA A 118 31.48 69.02 -37.13
N TYR A 119 30.75 68.25 -37.95
CA TYR A 119 30.76 68.39 -39.40
C TYR A 119 30.18 69.74 -39.86
N GLN A 120 29.07 70.19 -39.26
CA GLN A 120 28.43 71.48 -39.57
C GLN A 120 29.30 72.69 -39.21
N LEU A 121 30.11 72.61 -38.15
CA LEU A 121 31.13 73.64 -37.85
C LEU A 121 32.33 73.61 -38.81
N GLY A 122 32.42 72.60 -39.68
CA GLY A 122 33.57 72.26 -40.51
C GLY A 122 34.61 71.44 -39.74
N GLY A 123 35.47 70.68 -40.45
CA GLY A 123 36.46 69.78 -39.83
C GLY A 123 37.43 70.45 -38.84
N ALA A 124 37.54 71.78 -38.88
CA ALA A 124 38.24 72.60 -37.89
C ALA A 124 37.43 72.89 -36.61
N ALA A 125 36.30 72.23 -36.33
CA ALA A 125 35.48 72.52 -35.14
C ALA A 125 36.26 72.51 -33.81
N PRO A 126 37.16 71.54 -33.52
CA PRO A 126 38.00 71.60 -32.32
C PRO A 126 38.99 72.78 -32.35
N LEU A 127 39.53 73.10 -33.53
CA LEU A 127 40.44 74.23 -33.74
C LEU A 127 39.74 75.58 -33.58
N LYS A 128 38.46 75.71 -33.97
CA LYS A 128 37.66 76.91 -33.72
C LYS A 128 37.44 77.14 -32.22
N VAL A 129 37.14 76.08 -31.46
CA VAL A 129 37.04 76.17 -29.99
C VAL A 129 38.40 76.51 -29.35
N LEU A 130 39.49 75.97 -29.89
CA LEU A 130 40.87 76.26 -29.47
C LEU A 130 41.22 77.74 -29.69
N LEU A 131 40.90 78.27 -30.87
CA LEU A 131 41.14 79.66 -31.27
C LEU A 131 40.15 80.67 -30.66
N SER A 132 39.07 80.22 -30.01
CA SER A 132 38.08 81.06 -29.34
C SER A 132 38.28 81.17 -27.82
N GLN A 133 39.42 80.70 -27.29
CA GLN A 133 39.77 80.90 -25.87
C GLN A 133 40.81 82.02 -25.74
N ASP A 134 40.59 82.97 -24.83
CA ASP A 134 41.54 84.05 -24.54
C ASP A 134 42.88 83.54 -23.95
N ARG A 135 42.94 82.26 -23.52
CA ARG A 135 44.09 81.67 -22.84
C ARG A 135 44.40 80.27 -23.38
N VAL A 136 45.65 80.07 -23.82
CA VAL A 136 46.17 78.78 -24.32
C VAL A 136 45.98 77.63 -23.32
N ALA A 137 46.08 77.92 -22.01
CA ALA A 137 45.85 76.94 -20.95
C ALA A 137 44.42 76.37 -20.95
N ASP A 138 43.43 77.17 -21.35
CA ASP A 138 42.01 76.82 -21.29
C ASP A 138 41.63 75.97 -22.52
N ALA A 139 42.15 76.34 -23.69
CA ALA A 139 42.08 75.55 -24.92
C ALA A 139 42.68 74.14 -24.75
N ASN A 140 43.84 74.03 -24.08
CA ASN A 140 44.47 72.74 -23.78
C ASN A 140 43.59 71.86 -22.86
N ARG A 141 42.92 72.44 -21.84
CA ARG A 141 42.00 71.68 -20.98
C ARG A 141 40.76 71.22 -21.77
N ALA A 142 40.18 72.07 -22.61
CA ALA A 142 39.05 71.72 -23.47
C ALA A 142 39.37 70.54 -24.41
N LEU A 143 40.55 70.54 -25.05
CA LEU A 143 41.02 69.43 -25.88
C LEU A 143 41.22 68.13 -25.07
N ALA A 144 41.81 68.23 -23.88
CA ALA A 144 42.03 67.07 -23.01
C ALA A 144 40.70 66.43 -22.57
N TYR A 145 39.73 67.23 -22.12
CA TYR A 145 38.40 66.75 -21.75
C TYR A 145 37.67 66.13 -22.96
N HIS A 146 37.74 66.75 -24.14
CA HIS A 146 37.13 66.17 -25.34
C HIS A 146 37.75 64.81 -25.69
N ARG A 147 39.09 64.69 -25.70
CA ARG A 147 39.78 63.41 -25.95
C ARG A 147 39.36 62.33 -24.94
N TYR A 148 39.29 62.68 -23.65
CA TYR A 148 38.91 61.75 -22.59
C TYR A 148 37.46 61.25 -22.75
N VAL A 149 36.50 62.17 -22.95
CA VAL A 149 35.08 61.82 -23.11
C VAL A 149 34.81 60.97 -24.36
N GLN A 150 35.49 61.24 -25.48
CA GLN A 150 35.34 60.40 -26.68
C GLN A 150 35.99 59.02 -26.52
N ALA A 151 37.12 58.93 -25.80
CA ALA A 151 37.77 57.65 -25.49
C ALA A 151 36.89 56.76 -24.57
N ASP A 152 36.33 57.34 -23.50
CA ASP A 152 35.39 56.66 -22.61
C ASP A 152 34.14 56.18 -23.38
N ARG A 153 33.48 57.06 -24.15
CA ARG A 153 32.32 56.68 -24.97
C ARG A 153 32.62 55.53 -25.92
N ALA A 154 33.79 55.53 -26.56
CA ALA A 154 34.22 54.44 -27.44
C ALA A 154 34.50 53.13 -26.68
N GLN A 155 35.11 53.20 -25.50
CA GLN A 155 35.32 52.05 -24.61
C GLN A 155 34.00 51.48 -24.10
N ARG A 156 33.06 52.33 -23.70
CA ARG A 156 31.74 51.95 -23.20
C ARG A 156 30.87 51.29 -24.27
N ILE A 157 30.98 51.73 -25.53
CA ILE A 157 30.33 51.06 -26.67
C ILE A 157 30.95 49.68 -26.95
N ARG A 158 32.28 49.50 -26.81
CA ARG A 158 32.93 48.18 -26.93
C ARG A 158 32.49 47.22 -25.83
N ALA A 159 32.57 47.65 -24.57
CA ALA A 159 32.16 46.84 -23.41
C ALA A 159 30.69 46.39 -23.50
N LEU A 160 29.76 47.28 -23.89
CA LEU A 160 28.35 46.91 -24.13
C LEU A 160 28.19 45.92 -25.30
N GLY A 161 29.06 45.96 -26.31
CA GLY A 161 29.07 44.99 -27.41
C GLY A 161 29.56 43.60 -26.98
N GLU A 162 30.60 43.55 -26.16
CA GLU A 162 31.17 42.33 -25.57
C GLU A 162 30.19 41.68 -24.57
N GLU A 163 29.54 42.48 -23.72
CA GLU A 163 28.50 42.02 -22.79
C GLU A 163 27.27 41.48 -23.54
N LEU A 164 26.84 42.15 -24.61
CA LEU A 164 25.76 41.66 -25.48
C LEU A 164 26.13 40.35 -26.19
N ALA A 165 27.36 40.19 -26.68
CA ALA A 165 27.82 38.95 -27.29
C ALA A 165 27.87 37.79 -26.27
N THR A 166 28.22 38.09 -25.02
CA THR A 166 28.15 37.13 -23.91
C THR A 166 26.71 36.71 -23.62
N LEU A 167 25.76 37.66 -23.55
CA LEU A 167 24.34 37.33 -23.36
C LEU A 167 23.75 36.55 -24.54
N ASP A 168 23.97 36.99 -25.77
CA ASP A 168 23.49 36.31 -26.99
C ASP A 168 24.11 34.89 -27.14
N ARG A 169 25.20 34.57 -26.42
CA ARG A 169 25.72 33.21 -26.24
C ARG A 169 24.99 32.45 -25.13
N VAL A 170 24.90 33.00 -23.92
CA VAL A 170 24.27 32.35 -22.77
C VAL A 170 22.79 32.03 -23.04
N GLU A 171 22.06 32.91 -23.72
CA GLU A 171 20.68 32.65 -24.15
C GLU A 171 20.57 31.42 -25.06
N ARG A 172 21.52 31.22 -25.99
CA ARG A 172 21.54 30.03 -26.88
C ARG A 172 21.84 28.76 -26.09
N GLU A 173 22.76 28.83 -25.13
CA GLU A 173 23.08 27.70 -24.26
C GLU A 173 21.88 27.31 -23.38
N ILE A 174 21.14 28.28 -22.84
CA ILE A 174 19.88 28.04 -22.11
C ILE A 174 18.82 27.41 -23.02
N VAL A 175 18.62 27.93 -24.23
CA VAL A 175 17.65 27.37 -25.19
C VAL A 175 18.01 25.93 -25.60
N ALA A 176 19.30 25.63 -25.76
CA ALA A 176 19.77 24.27 -26.04
C ALA A 176 19.54 23.32 -24.85
N ARG A 177 19.91 23.72 -23.62
CA ARG A 177 19.63 22.93 -22.40
C ARG A 177 18.14 22.71 -22.19
N ARG A 178 17.32 23.75 -22.41
CA ARG A 178 15.86 23.64 -22.37
C ARG A 178 15.34 22.58 -23.33
N ALA A 179 15.79 22.55 -24.58
CA ALA A 179 15.35 21.53 -25.54
C ALA A 179 15.73 20.09 -25.10
N GLN A 180 16.87 19.92 -24.42
CA GLN A 180 17.27 18.64 -23.81
C GLN A 180 16.39 18.27 -22.60
N LEU A 181 16.03 19.24 -21.75
CA LEU A 181 15.09 19.05 -20.64
C LEU A 181 13.68 18.71 -21.13
N ASP A 182 13.15 19.44 -22.13
CA ASP A 182 11.84 19.19 -22.75
C ASP A 182 11.79 17.77 -23.38
N GLN A 183 12.87 17.31 -24.04
CA GLN A 183 12.97 15.93 -24.52
C GLN A 183 13.06 14.88 -23.39
N THR A 184 13.77 15.20 -22.30
CA THR A 184 13.93 14.31 -21.14
C THR A 184 12.60 14.14 -20.39
N LEU A 185 11.87 15.24 -20.19
CA LEU A 185 10.53 15.30 -19.63
C LEU A 185 9.52 14.50 -20.46
N ALA A 186 9.58 14.57 -21.79
CA ALA A 186 8.73 13.76 -22.66
C ALA A 186 8.99 12.24 -22.49
N ARG A 187 10.25 11.84 -22.30
CA ARG A 187 10.63 10.44 -21.99
C ARG A 187 10.17 10.02 -20.59
N GLN A 188 10.45 10.83 -19.56
CA GLN A 188 10.00 10.56 -18.18
C GLN A 188 8.49 10.39 -18.09
N ARG A 189 7.71 11.28 -18.73
CA ARG A 189 6.23 11.20 -18.76
C ARG A 189 5.74 9.92 -19.44
N SER A 190 6.36 9.47 -20.53
CA SER A 190 5.95 8.21 -21.18
C SER A 190 6.36 6.98 -20.36
N THR A 191 7.53 6.99 -19.72
CA THR A 191 7.96 5.95 -18.75
C THR A 191 6.99 5.85 -17.57
N VAL A 192 6.65 6.97 -16.91
CA VAL A 192 5.66 6.99 -15.82
C VAL A 192 4.29 6.46 -16.29
N ALA A 193 3.86 6.82 -17.50
CA ALA A 193 2.61 6.33 -18.08
C ALA A 193 2.63 4.83 -18.47
N VAL A 194 3.80 4.22 -18.66
CA VAL A 194 3.95 2.76 -18.80
C VAL A 194 3.93 2.11 -17.42
N LEU A 195 4.81 2.54 -16.51
CA LEU A 195 4.92 2.00 -15.15
C LEU A 195 3.59 2.07 -14.38
N ALA A 196 2.79 3.13 -14.55
CA ALA A 196 1.46 3.25 -13.94
C ALA A 196 0.45 2.21 -14.46
N ARG A 197 0.57 1.79 -15.72
CA ARG A 197 -0.25 0.69 -16.30
C ARG A 197 0.22 -0.67 -15.79
N ASP A 198 1.53 -0.89 -15.75
CA ASP A 198 2.10 -2.14 -15.21
C ASP A 198 1.79 -2.30 -13.71
N ARG A 199 1.87 -1.21 -12.95
CA ARG A 199 1.45 -1.13 -11.54
C ARG A 199 -0.02 -1.49 -11.36
N LYS A 200 -0.91 -0.98 -12.23
CA LYS A 200 -2.34 -1.35 -12.22
C LYS A 200 -2.54 -2.85 -12.50
N ALA A 201 -1.91 -3.39 -13.55
CA ALA A 201 -2.02 -4.81 -13.91
C ALA A 201 -1.49 -5.73 -12.79
N ASN A 202 -0.36 -5.38 -12.16
CA ASN A 202 0.18 -6.11 -11.01
C ASN A 202 -0.75 -6.05 -9.78
N ALA A 203 -1.44 -4.93 -9.54
CA ALA A 203 -2.43 -4.81 -8.47
C ALA A 203 -3.66 -5.69 -8.73
N GLU A 204 -4.18 -5.70 -9.96
CA GLU A 204 -5.32 -6.54 -10.37
C GLU A 204 -4.97 -8.04 -10.26
N LEU A 205 -3.78 -8.45 -10.72
CA LEU A 205 -3.26 -9.82 -10.56
C LEU A 205 -3.11 -10.21 -9.07
N THR A 206 -2.59 -9.30 -8.24
CA THR A 206 -2.41 -9.56 -6.81
C THR A 206 -3.76 -9.72 -6.10
N ALA A 207 -4.77 -8.93 -6.48
CA ALA A 207 -6.12 -9.05 -5.93
C ALA A 207 -6.82 -10.37 -6.33
N ASP A 208 -6.68 -10.80 -7.58
CA ASP A 208 -7.19 -12.11 -8.04
C ASP A 208 -6.48 -13.29 -7.33
N LEU A 209 -5.16 -13.24 -7.19
CA LEU A 209 -4.41 -14.27 -6.45
C LEU A 209 -4.81 -14.33 -4.97
N GLU A 210 -5.01 -13.17 -4.32
CA GLU A 210 -5.50 -13.10 -2.94
C GLU A 210 -6.93 -13.65 -2.80
N LYS A 211 -7.82 -13.36 -3.75
CA LYS A 211 -9.17 -13.94 -3.80
C LYS A 211 -9.11 -15.47 -3.93
N ARG A 212 -8.39 -15.99 -4.93
CA ARG A 212 -8.21 -17.44 -5.14
C ARG A 212 -7.59 -18.13 -3.92
N TYR A 213 -6.64 -17.48 -3.24
CA TYR A 213 -6.05 -17.95 -2.00
C TYR A 213 -7.10 -18.06 -0.87
N ARG A 214 -7.92 -17.03 -0.66
CA ARG A 214 -9.01 -17.03 0.34
C ARG A 214 -10.04 -18.12 0.05
N ASP A 215 -10.48 -18.26 -1.20
CA ASP A 215 -11.47 -19.26 -1.61
C ASP A 215 -10.95 -20.69 -1.35
N ARG A 216 -9.69 -20.98 -1.70
CA ARG A 216 -9.05 -22.29 -1.45
C ARG A 216 -8.80 -22.53 0.04
N ALA A 217 -8.38 -21.53 0.80
CA ALA A 217 -8.19 -21.63 2.26
C ALA A 217 -9.51 -21.88 3.00
N ALA A 218 -10.60 -21.25 2.58
CA ALA A 218 -11.94 -21.51 3.10
C ALA A 218 -12.40 -22.95 2.82
N ARG A 219 -12.19 -23.44 1.59
CA ARG A 219 -12.51 -24.84 1.23
C ARG A 219 -11.63 -25.86 1.95
N GLU A 220 -10.34 -25.62 2.13
CA GLU A 220 -9.43 -26.46 2.93
C GLU A 220 -9.92 -26.57 4.38
N LYS A 221 -10.34 -25.45 4.97
CA LYS A 221 -10.91 -25.40 6.33
C LYS A 221 -12.21 -26.19 6.45
N ALA A 222 -13.12 -26.05 5.49
CA ALA A 222 -14.39 -26.79 5.47
C ALA A 222 -14.18 -28.30 5.36
N LEU A 223 -13.42 -28.76 4.35
CA LEU A 223 -13.12 -30.18 4.17
C LEU A 223 -12.34 -30.78 5.36
N GLY A 224 -11.52 -29.97 6.03
CA GLY A 224 -10.86 -30.35 7.29
C GLY A 224 -11.83 -30.50 8.47
N GLN A 225 -12.93 -29.76 8.50
CA GLN A 225 -14.01 -29.93 9.49
C GLN A 225 -14.87 -31.17 9.16
N ASP A 226 -15.15 -31.42 7.88
CA ASP A 226 -15.89 -32.60 7.42
C ASP A 226 -15.13 -33.89 7.71
N ALA A 227 -13.83 -33.96 7.36
CA ALA A 227 -12.97 -35.09 7.64
C ALA A 227 -12.91 -35.41 9.15
N ARG A 228 -12.71 -34.40 10.01
CA ARG A 228 -12.75 -34.55 11.48
C ARG A 228 -14.12 -34.98 12.02
N SER A 229 -15.19 -34.70 11.30
CA SER A 229 -16.55 -35.11 11.68
C SER A 229 -16.82 -36.57 11.30
N LEU A 230 -16.37 -36.97 10.11
CA LEU A 230 -16.43 -38.35 9.64
C LEU A 230 -15.50 -39.29 10.43
N GLU A 231 -14.33 -38.82 10.85
CA GLU A 231 -13.42 -39.53 11.77
C GLU A 231 -14.06 -39.79 13.14
N ARG A 232 -14.75 -38.79 13.71
CA ARG A 232 -15.52 -38.94 14.96
C ARG A 232 -16.70 -39.91 14.81
N LEU A 233 -17.41 -39.85 13.68
CA LEU A 233 -18.49 -40.80 13.38
C LEU A 233 -17.95 -42.24 13.29
N LEU A 234 -16.85 -42.46 12.55
CA LEU A 234 -16.19 -43.77 12.46
C LEU A 234 -15.68 -44.29 13.81
N ALA A 235 -15.14 -43.41 14.66
CA ALA A 235 -14.75 -43.78 16.02
C ALA A 235 -15.96 -44.20 16.87
N ASN A 236 -17.06 -43.46 16.81
CA ASN A 236 -18.30 -43.78 17.52
C ASN A 236 -18.93 -45.10 17.02
N LEU A 237 -18.97 -45.33 15.71
CA LEU A 237 -19.49 -46.57 15.11
C LEU A 237 -18.65 -47.79 15.52
N ARG A 238 -17.32 -47.70 15.49
CA ARG A 238 -16.43 -48.77 15.95
C ARG A 238 -16.57 -49.02 17.46
N ALA A 239 -16.73 -47.98 18.26
CA ALA A 239 -16.98 -48.11 19.70
C ALA A 239 -18.35 -48.76 20.00
N ALA A 240 -19.39 -48.43 19.23
CA ALA A 240 -20.71 -49.05 19.34
C ALA A 240 -20.68 -50.53 18.91
N ALA A 241 -20.01 -50.85 17.80
CA ALA A 241 -19.82 -52.22 17.35
C ALA A 241 -19.04 -53.07 18.37
N ALA A 242 -17.96 -52.51 18.94
CA ALA A 242 -17.17 -53.17 19.99
C ALA A 242 -17.98 -53.38 21.29
N ARG A 243 -18.87 -52.46 21.67
CA ARG A 243 -19.80 -52.64 22.79
C ARG A 243 -20.81 -53.76 22.50
N ALA A 244 -21.50 -53.72 21.36
CA ALA A 244 -22.46 -54.75 20.98
C ALA A 244 -21.83 -56.14 20.77
N GLU A 245 -20.53 -56.21 20.43
CA GLU A 245 -19.80 -57.48 20.43
C GLU A 245 -19.35 -57.91 21.84
N ALA A 246 -18.90 -56.98 22.69
CA ALA A 246 -18.56 -57.27 24.09
C ALA A 246 -19.80 -57.71 24.89
N GLU A 247 -20.97 -57.12 24.64
CA GLU A 247 -22.26 -57.50 25.20
C GLU A 247 -22.64 -58.92 24.76
N ARG A 248 -22.67 -59.22 23.46
CA ARG A 248 -22.94 -60.58 22.96
C ARG A 248 -21.92 -61.61 23.47
N ARG A 249 -20.63 -61.25 23.58
CA ARG A 249 -19.60 -62.09 24.20
C ARG A 249 -19.83 -62.28 25.71
N ALA A 250 -20.33 -61.26 26.41
CA ALA A 250 -20.68 -61.34 27.83
C ALA A 250 -21.99 -62.14 28.06
N GLU A 251 -22.95 -62.07 27.15
CA GLU A 251 -24.17 -62.88 27.13
C GLU A 251 -23.85 -64.34 26.85
N ALA A 252 -23.03 -64.63 25.83
CA ALA A 252 -22.52 -65.98 25.57
C ALA A 252 -21.74 -66.54 26.77
N ARG A 253 -20.88 -65.72 27.41
CA ARG A 253 -20.21 -66.08 28.67
C ARG A 253 -21.18 -66.28 29.82
N ARG A 254 -22.26 -65.49 29.95
CA ARG A 254 -23.30 -65.64 30.97
C ARG A 254 -24.17 -66.87 30.72
N ALA A 255 -24.46 -67.22 29.47
CA ALA A 255 -25.17 -68.45 29.11
C ALA A 255 -24.32 -69.69 29.39
N ALA A 256 -23.04 -69.68 28.97
CA ALA A 256 -22.09 -70.73 29.29
C ALA A 256 -21.85 -70.85 30.82
N ALA A 257 -21.75 -69.72 31.53
CA ALA A 257 -21.64 -69.68 32.98
C ALA A 257 -22.92 -70.12 33.69
N ARG A 258 -24.12 -69.90 33.12
CA ARG A 258 -25.39 -70.46 33.64
C ARG A 258 -25.44 -71.97 33.45
N ALA A 259 -25.14 -72.49 32.27
CA ALA A 259 -25.06 -73.93 32.03
C ALA A 259 -23.97 -74.63 32.89
N ALA A 260 -22.86 -73.94 33.15
CA ALA A 260 -21.84 -74.39 34.11
C ALA A 260 -22.31 -74.25 35.57
N ALA A 261 -23.08 -73.20 35.91
CA ALA A 261 -23.63 -72.98 37.24
C ALA A 261 -24.81 -73.90 37.57
N GLU A 262 -25.59 -74.38 36.60
CA GLU A 262 -26.60 -75.43 36.79
C GLU A 262 -25.90 -76.76 37.13
N LYS A 263 -24.86 -77.12 36.38
CA LYS A 263 -23.98 -78.26 36.69
C LYS A 263 -23.28 -78.11 38.05
N ALA A 264 -22.85 -76.89 38.41
CA ALA A 264 -22.24 -76.61 39.70
C ALA A 264 -23.25 -76.45 40.85
N ALA A 265 -24.52 -76.12 40.58
CA ALA A 265 -25.59 -76.06 41.57
C ALA A 265 -26.06 -77.46 41.96
N ALA A 266 -26.09 -78.41 41.01
CA ALA A 266 -26.20 -79.83 41.33
C ALA A 266 -25.07 -80.31 42.29
N ALA A 267 -23.89 -79.67 42.22
CA ALA A 267 -22.77 -79.90 43.15
C ALA A 267 -22.72 -78.96 44.37
N LYS A 268 -23.60 -77.93 44.45
CA LYS A 268 -23.66 -76.92 45.52
C LYS A 268 -25.04 -76.79 46.18
N ALA A 269 -25.86 -77.83 46.05
CA ALA A 269 -26.85 -78.20 47.06
C ALA A 269 -26.17 -78.65 48.39
N ALA A 270 -24.86 -78.87 48.38
CA ALA A 270 -24.02 -79.01 49.56
C ALA A 270 -23.26 -77.70 49.89
N SER A 271 -23.27 -77.33 51.17
CA SER A 271 -22.62 -76.14 51.79
C SER A 271 -23.20 -74.75 51.44
N ALA A 272 -23.43 -73.93 52.47
CA ALA A 272 -24.02 -72.59 52.36
C ALA A 272 -23.55 -71.64 53.50
N SER A 273 -23.95 -70.37 53.42
CA SER A 273 -24.05 -69.36 54.51
C SER A 273 -22.96 -68.27 54.68
N ALA A 274 -23.41 -67.09 55.15
CA ALA A 274 -22.67 -65.95 55.78
C ALA A 274 -21.64 -65.13 54.94
N SER A 275 -21.34 -63.83 55.17
CA SER A 275 -21.97 -62.71 55.94
C SER A 275 -21.28 -61.36 55.54
N THR A 276 -21.94 -60.32 54.99
CA THR A 276 -22.62 -59.11 55.61
C THR A 276 -21.75 -57.86 55.91
N ARG A 277 -22.26 -56.65 55.55
CA ARG A 277 -21.79 -55.22 55.79
C ARG A 277 -20.82 -54.62 54.72
N THR A 278 -20.85 -53.38 54.20
CA THR A 278 -21.65 -52.11 54.37
C THR A 278 -21.15 -51.13 55.46
N PRO A 279 -21.13 -49.75 55.34
CA PRO A 279 -20.87 -48.81 54.20
C PRO A 279 -19.94 -47.57 54.59
N GLY A 280 -19.86 -46.52 53.75
CA GLY A 280 -19.40 -45.13 54.10
C GLY A 280 -18.18 -44.59 53.31
N ASP A 281 -17.91 -43.27 53.12
CA ASP A 281 -18.71 -42.04 53.32
C ASP A 281 -18.16 -40.84 52.46
N LYS A 282 -18.72 -39.62 52.61
CA LYS A 282 -18.48 -38.30 51.92
C LYS A 282 -17.44 -37.41 52.70
N PRO A 283 -17.12 -36.11 52.39
CA PRO A 283 -17.80 -35.07 51.56
C PRO A 283 -16.88 -34.14 50.68
N ALA A 284 -17.31 -32.88 50.43
CA ALA A 284 -16.66 -31.79 49.64
C ALA A 284 -16.75 -30.45 50.46
N PRO A 285 -16.77 -29.20 49.93
CA PRO A 285 -16.18 -28.50 48.75
C PRO A 285 -15.33 -27.25 49.18
N VAL A 286 -15.06 -26.22 48.33
CA VAL A 286 -14.88 -24.76 48.70
C VAL A 286 -14.63 -23.79 47.50
N ARG A 287 -14.87 -22.47 47.69
CA ARG A 287 -14.69 -21.27 46.78
C ARG A 287 -14.51 -19.98 47.68
N PRO A 288 -14.42 -18.68 47.24
CA PRO A 288 -14.48 -18.05 45.89
C PRO A 288 -13.56 -16.81 45.56
N LYS A 289 -13.52 -16.43 44.26
CA LYS A 289 -13.42 -15.07 43.63
C LYS A 289 -12.18 -14.12 43.77
N PRO A 290 -11.96 -13.22 42.78
CA PRO A 290 -11.00 -12.08 42.80
C PRO A 290 -11.66 -10.68 42.69
N PRO A 291 -10.89 -9.59 42.90
CA PRO A 291 -10.85 -8.41 42.00
C PRO A 291 -9.40 -8.20 41.44
N VAL A 292 -8.87 -7.10 40.90
CA VAL A 292 -9.14 -5.63 40.88
C VAL A 292 -8.81 -5.06 39.46
N VAL A 293 -8.97 -3.75 39.22
CA VAL A 293 -8.74 -3.06 37.92
C VAL A 293 -7.98 -1.74 38.12
N ALA A 294 -7.16 -1.34 37.15
CA ALA A 294 -6.68 0.03 36.94
C ALA A 294 -6.48 0.26 35.42
N ALA A 295 -6.56 1.44 34.82
CA ALA A 295 -7.13 2.76 35.12
C ALA A 295 -6.79 3.59 33.85
N SER A 296 -7.72 4.39 33.29
CA SER A 296 -7.45 5.07 32.00
C SER A 296 -6.78 6.42 32.19
N ALA A 297 -5.77 6.73 31.37
CA ALA A 297 -5.25 8.08 31.19
C ALA A 297 -6.24 8.97 30.40
N PRO A 298 -6.19 10.31 30.57
CA PRO A 298 -7.02 11.25 29.82
C PRO A 298 -6.49 11.50 28.39
N ALA A 299 -7.38 11.92 27.49
CA ALA A 299 -7.03 12.25 26.10
C ALA A 299 -6.47 13.68 25.95
N LEU A 300 -5.44 13.83 25.12
CA LEU A 300 -4.93 15.15 24.71
C LEU A 300 -5.89 15.84 23.72
N ARG A 301 -5.89 17.18 23.73
CA ARG A 301 -6.58 17.99 22.71
C ARG A 301 -5.77 17.97 21.41
N VAL A 302 -6.44 17.66 20.30
CA VAL A 302 -5.90 17.73 18.93
C VAL A 302 -6.75 18.66 18.07
N GLY A 303 -6.08 19.55 17.33
CA GLY A 303 -6.69 20.51 16.41
C GLY A 303 -5.72 21.65 16.09
N GLY A 304 -5.61 22.05 14.81
CA GLY A 304 -4.71 23.10 14.33
C GLY A 304 -3.73 22.66 13.24
N LEU A 305 -3.51 21.35 13.07
CA LEU A 305 -2.72 20.79 11.97
C LEU A 305 -3.46 20.90 10.64
N GLY A 306 -2.73 21.11 9.54
CA GLY A 306 -3.29 21.21 8.20
C GLY A 306 -3.80 19.87 7.67
N TRP A 307 -4.81 19.89 6.79
CA TRP A 307 -5.18 18.67 6.05
C TRP A 307 -4.09 18.33 5.03
N PRO A 308 -3.59 17.08 4.99
CA PRO A 308 -2.48 16.70 4.11
C PRO A 308 -2.90 16.51 2.64
N LEU A 309 -4.21 16.45 2.38
CA LEU A 309 -4.80 16.18 1.08
C LEU A 309 -6.27 16.62 1.09
N SER A 310 -6.71 17.29 0.03
CA SER A 310 -8.13 17.55 -0.22
C SER A 310 -8.75 16.38 -0.95
N GLY A 311 -9.76 15.73 -0.36
CA GLY A 311 -10.44 14.58 -0.93
C GLY A 311 -11.64 14.13 -0.09
N ASN A 312 -12.34 13.08 -0.54
CA ASN A 312 -13.52 12.58 0.17
C ASN A 312 -13.12 11.71 1.38
N LEU A 313 -13.77 11.91 2.53
CA LEU A 313 -13.44 11.23 3.78
C LEU A 313 -14.08 9.84 3.82
N LEU A 314 -13.32 8.82 3.41
CA LEU A 314 -13.79 7.42 3.29
C LEU A 314 -13.87 6.69 4.64
N ALA A 315 -12.94 6.98 5.56
CA ALA A 315 -12.98 6.46 6.93
C ALA A 315 -12.34 7.43 7.93
N ARG A 316 -12.90 7.47 9.14
CA ARG A 316 -12.36 8.21 10.30
C ARG A 316 -11.64 7.24 11.23
N PHE A 317 -10.83 7.77 12.16
CA PHE A 317 -10.23 6.98 13.24
C PHE A 317 -11.30 6.23 14.02
N GLY A 318 -11.08 4.93 14.28
CA GLY A 318 -12.05 4.01 14.87
C GLY A 318 -13.19 3.56 13.94
N GLY A 319 -13.33 4.16 12.75
CA GLY A 319 -14.33 3.78 11.75
C GLY A 319 -13.98 2.47 11.02
N ARG A 320 -14.95 1.88 10.32
CA ARG A 320 -14.77 0.61 9.60
C ARG A 320 -14.22 0.86 8.18
N MET A 321 -13.12 0.19 7.85
CA MET A 321 -12.47 0.20 6.53
C MET A 321 -13.21 -0.70 5.53
N PRO A 322 -12.99 -0.54 4.20
CA PRO A 322 -13.61 -1.39 3.17
C PRO A 322 -13.30 -2.89 3.27
N ASP A 323 -12.23 -3.26 3.99
CA ASP A 323 -11.85 -4.65 4.27
C ASP A 323 -12.47 -5.21 5.57
N GLY A 324 -13.30 -4.41 6.26
CA GLY A 324 -13.98 -4.77 7.50
C GLY A 324 -13.22 -4.47 8.80
N ARG A 325 -11.93 -4.08 8.73
CA ARG A 325 -11.11 -3.73 9.91
C ARG A 325 -11.51 -2.36 10.50
N SER A 326 -11.14 -2.11 11.75
CA SER A 326 -11.19 -0.76 12.34
C SER A 326 -9.98 0.05 11.89
N SER A 327 -10.18 1.33 11.54
CA SER A 327 -9.11 2.21 11.08
C SER A 327 -8.35 2.84 12.25
N SER A 328 -7.02 2.71 12.23
CA SER A 328 -6.10 3.40 13.15
C SER A 328 -5.74 4.81 12.69
N GLY A 329 -6.43 5.38 11.70
CA GLY A 329 -6.09 6.67 11.08
C GLY A 329 -7.27 7.28 10.34
N VAL A 330 -6.98 8.14 9.35
CA VAL A 330 -7.98 8.81 8.51
C VAL A 330 -7.73 8.42 7.06
N LEU A 331 -8.75 7.94 6.36
CA LEU A 331 -8.66 7.52 4.96
C LEU A 331 -9.33 8.56 4.05
N ILE A 332 -8.53 9.22 3.21
CA ILE A 332 -8.96 10.26 2.28
C ILE A 332 -8.87 9.73 0.85
N GLY A 333 -9.98 9.72 0.13
CA GLY A 333 -10.06 9.33 -1.28
C GLY A 333 -9.82 10.52 -2.21
N ALA A 334 -8.79 10.46 -3.04
CA ALA A 334 -8.46 11.45 -4.06
C ALA A 334 -7.98 10.76 -5.36
N PRO A 335 -7.89 11.49 -6.49
CA PRO A 335 -7.29 10.97 -7.72
C PRO A 335 -5.83 10.53 -7.53
N GLY A 336 -5.42 9.45 -8.20
CA GLY A 336 -4.02 9.01 -8.19
C GLY A 336 -3.09 10.07 -8.77
N GLY A 337 -1.98 10.35 -8.07
CA GLY A 337 -1.05 11.44 -8.41
C GLY A 337 -1.37 12.79 -7.77
N SER A 338 -2.41 12.90 -6.94
CA SER A 338 -2.66 14.10 -6.13
C SER A 338 -1.49 14.37 -5.17
N THR A 339 -1.05 15.62 -5.07
CA THR A 339 0.01 16.03 -4.14
C THR A 339 -0.44 15.86 -2.70
N VAL A 340 0.34 15.15 -1.89
CA VAL A 340 0.19 15.06 -0.43
C VAL A 340 1.16 16.05 0.22
N THR A 341 0.67 16.85 1.16
CA THR A 341 1.45 17.81 1.94
C THR A 341 1.64 17.33 3.37
N ALA A 342 2.74 17.71 4.02
CA ALA A 342 2.94 17.44 5.44
C ALA A 342 1.94 18.24 6.29
N VAL A 343 1.44 17.64 7.38
CA VAL A 343 0.46 18.29 8.28
C VAL A 343 1.06 19.40 9.16
N ALA A 344 2.38 19.40 9.31
CA ALA A 344 3.24 20.38 9.98
C ALA A 344 4.69 20.21 9.50
N ASP A 345 5.57 21.16 9.85
CA ASP A 345 7.02 21.07 9.64
C ASP A 345 7.64 19.91 10.43
N GLY A 346 8.66 19.26 9.88
CA GLY A 346 9.32 18.10 10.48
C GLY A 346 10.35 17.45 9.57
N SER A 347 11.00 16.38 10.05
CA SER A 347 12.00 15.62 9.30
C SER A 347 11.44 14.26 8.83
N VAL A 348 11.75 13.86 7.60
CA VAL A 348 11.38 12.53 7.09
C VAL A 348 12.31 11.49 7.73
N VAL A 349 11.73 10.59 8.53
CA VAL A 349 12.47 9.53 9.23
C VAL A 349 12.30 8.14 8.59
N PHE A 350 11.31 7.99 7.69
CA PHE A 350 11.08 6.74 6.95
C PHE A 350 10.39 7.02 5.61
N SER A 351 10.73 6.27 4.55
CA SER A 351 10.10 6.42 3.22
C SER A 351 10.22 5.15 2.35
N GLU A 352 9.68 4.01 2.81
CA GLU A 352 9.73 2.71 2.09
C GLU A 352 8.37 1.97 2.06
N TRP A 353 8.30 0.87 1.31
CA TRP A 353 7.06 0.11 1.09
C TRP A 353 6.78 -0.92 2.19
N MET A 354 5.74 -0.68 3.00
CA MET A 354 5.29 -1.57 4.07
C MET A 354 4.15 -2.51 3.61
N THR A 355 4.33 -3.81 3.84
CA THR A 355 3.37 -4.86 3.48
C THR A 355 1.98 -4.58 4.07
N GLY A 356 0.97 -4.46 3.19
CA GLY A 356 -0.43 -4.25 3.59
C GLY A 356 -0.85 -2.79 3.81
N TYR A 357 0.08 -1.84 3.65
CA TYR A 357 -0.20 -0.40 3.59
C TYR A 357 0.17 0.20 2.23
N GLY A 358 1.37 -0.08 1.71
CA GLY A 358 1.88 0.50 0.46
C GLY A 358 3.20 1.23 0.68
N LEU A 359 3.50 2.22 -0.17
CA LEU A 359 4.64 3.12 0.01
C LEU A 359 4.33 4.09 1.16
N ILE A 360 4.88 3.84 2.34
CA ILE A 360 4.62 4.69 3.50
C ILE A 360 5.72 5.75 3.67
N LEU A 361 5.35 6.88 4.26
CA LEU A 361 6.29 7.94 4.63
C LEU A 361 5.98 8.38 6.07
N ILE A 362 7.01 8.56 6.90
CA ILE A 362 6.87 9.01 8.29
C ILE A 362 7.67 10.28 8.49
N VAL A 363 7.01 11.31 9.03
CA VAL A 363 7.62 12.59 9.42
C VAL A 363 7.61 12.71 10.93
N ASP A 364 8.76 13.00 11.53
CA ASP A 364 8.89 13.37 12.93
C ASP A 364 8.75 14.90 13.07
N HIS A 365 7.82 15.33 13.93
CA HIS A 365 7.57 16.74 14.26
C HIS A 365 8.21 17.15 15.59
N GLY A 366 9.00 16.26 16.21
CA GLY A 366 9.57 16.42 17.52
C GLY A 366 8.60 16.10 18.65
N ASN A 367 9.10 16.14 19.89
CA ASN A 367 8.33 15.91 21.12
C ASN A 367 7.54 14.58 21.16
N GLY A 368 7.94 13.58 20.36
CA GLY A 368 7.28 12.28 20.25
C GLY A 368 6.07 12.23 19.32
N TYR A 369 5.81 13.28 18.54
CA TYR A 369 4.71 13.31 17.57
C TYR A 369 5.21 13.01 16.15
N MET A 370 4.69 11.94 15.56
CA MET A 370 4.94 11.57 14.16
C MET A 370 3.64 11.60 13.36
N SER A 371 3.73 12.00 12.08
CA SER A 371 2.68 11.75 11.08
C SER A 371 3.11 10.64 10.13
N LEU A 372 2.15 9.81 9.72
CA LEU A 372 2.34 8.69 8.81
C LEU A 372 1.38 8.81 7.62
N TYR A 373 1.93 8.65 6.43
CA TYR A 373 1.23 8.67 5.14
C TYR A 373 1.39 7.29 4.49
N ALA A 374 0.35 6.81 3.78
CA ALA A 374 0.27 5.48 3.19
C ALA A 374 -0.67 5.48 1.97
#